data_AF-A0A3G8H3P7-F1
#
_entry.id   AF-A0A3G8H3P7-F1
#
_cell.length_a   1.000
_cell.length_b   1.000
_cell.length_c   1.000
_cell.angle_alpha   90.00
_cell.angle_beta   90.00
_cell.angle_gamma   90.00
#
_symmetry.space_group_name_H-M   'P 1'
#
loop_
_entity.id
_entity.type
_entity.pdbx_description
1 polymer ?
#
loop_
_entity_poly.entity_id
_entity_poly.type
_entity_poly.pdbx_seq_one_letter_code
_entity_poly.pdbx_strand_id
1 'polypeptide(L)'
;MLTDAQMVDARRYAGYSLVGDTVVDDRSDLAWGVVGPIQWQTLDHRLRNLSAAEESVAASFLGTLNVLEKAITDSGDNLDTAQAAVWTHNPNEVRDRTKLYNQQRRSFCGFLGIPPGPALGDGVVRVGRA
;
A
#
# COMPACT_ATOMS: atom_id res chain seq x y z
N MET A 1 -2.16 -7.20 -18.53
CA MET A 1 -0.99 -6.53 -17.96
C MET A 1 -1.41 -5.25 -17.26
N LEU A 2 -0.88 -5.02 -16.05
CA LEU A 2 -1.05 -3.75 -15.33
C LEU A 2 -0.43 -2.59 -16.15
N THR A 3 -1.03 -1.40 -16.06
CA THR A 3 -0.46 -0.19 -16.68
C THR A 3 0.74 0.31 -15.87
N ASP A 4 1.60 1.14 -16.48
CA ASP A 4 2.73 1.75 -15.79
C ASP A 4 2.31 2.52 -14.53
N ALA A 5 1.16 3.22 -14.59
CA ALA A 5 0.60 3.90 -13.43
C ALA A 5 0.19 2.91 -12.32
N GLN A 6 -0.45 1.79 -12.67
CA GLN A 6 -0.83 0.75 -11.72
C GLN A 6 0.39 0.05 -11.11
N MET A 7 1.47 -0.12 -11.88
CA MET A 7 2.75 -0.63 -11.38
C MET A 7 3.33 0.29 -10.31
N VAL A 8 3.35 1.60 -10.56
CA VAL A 8 3.81 2.60 -9.59
C VAL A 8 2.94 2.60 -8.34
N ASP A 9 1.62 2.60 -8.49
CA ASP A 9 0.69 2.55 -7.36
C ASP A 9 0.85 1.27 -6.54
N ALA A 10 1.01 0.11 -7.18
CA ALA A 10 1.24 -1.14 -6.48
C ALA A 10 2.46 -1.07 -5.57
N ARG A 11 3.58 -0.51 -6.07
CA ARG A 11 4.80 -0.32 -5.28
C ARG A 11 4.61 0.67 -4.13
N ARG A 12 4.01 1.83 -4.41
CA ARG A 12 3.70 2.86 -3.41
C ARG A 12 2.81 2.32 -2.29
N TYR A 13 1.74 1.61 -2.66
CA TYR A 13 0.85 0.98 -1.71
C TYR A 13 1.49 -0.19 -0.97
N ALA A 14 2.44 -0.92 -1.56
CA ALA A 14 3.24 -1.93 -0.85
C ALA A 14 4.34 -1.35 0.04
N GLY A 15 4.59 -0.04 -0.01
CA GLY A 15 5.54 0.68 0.86
C GLY A 15 6.95 0.79 0.30
N TYR A 16 7.11 0.48 -0.99
CA TYR A 16 8.36 0.55 -1.74
C TYR A 16 8.27 1.66 -2.80
N SER A 17 7.97 2.87 -2.35
CA SER A 17 7.96 4.07 -3.19
C SER A 17 9.31 4.30 -3.87
N LEU A 18 9.33 5.17 -4.89
CA LEU A 18 10.54 5.54 -5.62
C LEU A 18 11.71 5.86 -4.68
N VAL A 19 12.84 5.17 -4.88
CA VAL A 19 14.11 5.45 -4.19
C VAL A 19 15.10 5.93 -5.25
N GLY A 20 15.41 7.22 -5.23
CA GLY A 20 16.33 7.82 -6.19
C GLY A 20 15.82 7.83 -7.63
N ASP A 21 16.74 7.84 -8.58
CA ASP A 21 16.52 7.87 -10.03
C ASP A 21 16.77 6.51 -10.71
N THR A 22 16.97 5.44 -9.93
CA THR A 22 17.26 4.11 -10.44
C THR A 22 16.01 3.47 -11.06
N VAL A 23 16.16 2.94 -12.27
CA VAL A 23 15.13 2.11 -12.90
C VAL A 23 14.92 0.86 -12.06
N VAL A 24 13.67 0.60 -11.69
CA VAL A 24 13.27 -0.59 -10.94
C VAL A 24 13.26 -1.80 -11.89
N ASP A 25 14.05 -2.81 -11.57
CA ASP A 25 14.11 -4.11 -12.24
C ASP A 25 14.51 -5.23 -11.27
N ASP A 26 14.68 -6.46 -11.79
CA ASP A 26 15.06 -7.63 -10.99
C ASP A 26 16.41 -7.51 -10.25
N ARG A 27 17.25 -6.52 -10.59
CA ARG A 27 18.55 -6.28 -9.97
C ARG A 27 18.55 -5.10 -8.99
N SER A 28 17.68 -4.12 -9.19
CA SER A 28 17.64 -2.88 -8.42
C SER A 28 16.45 -2.77 -7.46
N ASP A 29 15.49 -3.70 -7.55
CA ASP A 29 14.31 -3.69 -6.70
C ASP A 29 14.63 -4.08 -5.25
N LEU A 30 14.34 -3.17 -4.32
CA LEU A 30 14.50 -3.37 -2.88
C LEU A 30 13.40 -4.25 -2.27
N ALA A 31 12.33 -4.55 -3.02
CA ALA A 31 11.23 -5.38 -2.61
C ALA A 31 11.41 -6.81 -3.13
N TRP A 32 11.63 -7.76 -2.23
CA TRP A 32 11.89 -9.16 -2.56
C TRP A 32 11.10 -10.07 -1.62
N GLY A 33 10.73 -11.25 -2.11
CA GLY A 33 10.03 -12.25 -1.32
C GLY A 33 10.39 -13.66 -1.76
N VAL A 34 10.25 -14.61 -0.82
CA VAL A 34 10.43 -16.03 -1.08
C VAL A 34 9.28 -16.52 -1.96
N VAL A 35 9.60 -17.26 -3.03
CA VAL A 35 8.60 -17.95 -3.88
C VAL A 35 8.71 -19.48 -3.82
N GLY A 36 9.79 -19.98 -3.27
CA GLY A 36 10.05 -21.41 -3.12
C GLY A 36 11.33 -21.65 -2.33
N PRO A 37 11.68 -22.92 -2.06
CA PRO A 37 12.92 -23.25 -1.38
C PRO A 37 14.13 -22.63 -2.11
N ILE A 38 14.84 -21.71 -1.45
CA ILE A 38 16.03 -21.03 -1.99
C ILE A 38 15.72 -20.13 -3.21
N GLN A 39 14.45 -19.86 -3.51
CA GLN A 39 14.03 -19.04 -4.64
C GLN A 39 13.42 -17.73 -4.16
N TRP A 40 13.95 -16.64 -4.70
CA TRP A 40 13.53 -15.27 -4.42
C TRP A 40 13.15 -14.56 -5.71
N GLN A 41 12.12 -13.74 -5.65
CA GLN A 41 11.71 -12.88 -6.76
C GLN A 41 11.44 -11.48 -6.24
N THR A 42 11.73 -10.50 -7.09
CA THR A 42 11.44 -9.08 -6.83
C THR A 42 9.95 -8.80 -7.01
N LEU A 43 9.49 -7.68 -6.45
CA LEU A 43 8.13 -7.20 -6.67
C LEU A 43 7.89 -6.84 -8.14
N ASP A 44 8.86 -6.18 -8.79
CA ASP A 44 8.77 -5.85 -10.22
C ASP A 44 8.58 -7.10 -11.09
N HIS A 45 9.38 -8.16 -10.83
CA HIS A 45 9.23 -9.44 -11.52
C HIS A 45 7.80 -9.97 -11.38
N ARG A 46 7.26 -9.98 -10.17
CA ARG A 46 5.93 -10.55 -9.90
C ARG A 46 4.84 -9.76 -10.60
N LEU A 47 4.86 -8.44 -10.49
CA LEU A 47 3.84 -7.59 -11.10
C LEU A 47 3.81 -7.70 -12.64
N ARG A 48 4.96 -7.94 -13.28
CA ARG A 48 5.06 -8.17 -14.73
C ARG A 48 4.63 -9.57 -15.17
N ASN A 49 4.62 -10.54 -14.25
CA ASN A 49 4.38 -11.96 -14.55
C ASN A 49 3.09 -12.51 -13.91
N LEU A 50 2.17 -11.64 -13.49
CA LEU A 50 0.85 -12.06 -13.00
C LEU A 50 0.06 -12.75 -14.11
N SER A 51 -0.71 -13.79 -13.75
CA SER A 51 -1.75 -14.32 -14.63
C SER A 51 -2.89 -13.30 -14.79
N ALA A 52 -3.68 -13.42 -15.86
CA ALA A 52 -4.80 -12.51 -16.11
C ALA A 52 -5.82 -12.47 -14.94
N ALA A 53 -6.00 -13.58 -14.22
CA ALA A 53 -6.86 -13.62 -13.04
C ALA A 53 -6.25 -12.84 -11.86
N GLU A 54 -4.96 -12.99 -11.61
CA GLU A 54 -4.24 -12.27 -10.56
C GLU A 54 -4.15 -10.77 -10.86
N GLU A 55 -3.98 -10.39 -12.13
CA GLU A 55 -4.03 -8.99 -12.56
C GLU A 55 -5.39 -8.36 -12.25
N SER A 56 -6.49 -9.07 -12.47
CA SER A 56 -7.83 -8.60 -12.13
C SER A 56 -7.99 -8.37 -10.63
N VAL A 57 -7.46 -9.28 -9.81
CA VAL A 57 -7.45 -9.15 -8.35
C VAL A 57 -6.57 -7.97 -7.92
N ALA A 58 -5.38 -7.82 -8.48
CA ALA A 58 -4.48 -6.70 -8.21
C ALA A 58 -5.14 -5.36 -8.56
N ALA A 59 -5.77 -5.25 -9.73
CA ALA A 59 -6.48 -4.05 -10.15
C ALA A 59 -7.65 -3.70 -9.20
N SER A 60 -8.37 -4.72 -8.68
CA SER A 60 -9.41 -4.53 -7.67
C SER A 60 -8.86 -3.98 -6.35
N PHE A 61 -7.72 -4.49 -5.89
CA PHE A 61 -7.01 -3.94 -4.74
C PHE A 61 -6.62 -2.49 -4.96
N LEU A 62 -6.00 -2.16 -6.11
CA LEU A 62 -5.60 -0.79 -6.44
C LEU A 62 -6.81 0.16 -6.48
N GLY A 63 -7.93 -0.26 -7.05
CA GLY A 63 -9.17 0.54 -7.05
C GLY A 63 -9.68 0.82 -5.64
N THR A 64 -9.71 -0.20 -4.78
CA THR A 64 -10.12 -0.07 -3.37
C THR A 64 -9.19 0.85 -2.60
N LEU A 65 -7.88 0.71 -2.79
CA LEU A 65 -6.86 1.52 -2.11
C LEU A 65 -6.96 3.00 -2.50
N ASN A 66 -7.19 3.30 -3.78
CA ASN A 66 -7.42 4.66 -4.25
C ASN A 66 -8.65 5.30 -3.57
N VAL A 67 -9.75 4.56 -3.45
CA VAL A 67 -10.96 5.04 -2.77
C VAL A 67 -10.70 5.32 -1.29
N LEU A 68 -10.01 4.40 -0.61
CA LEU A 68 -9.70 4.55 0.82
C LEU A 68 -8.74 5.73 1.08
N GLU A 69 -7.73 5.90 0.23
CA GLU A 69 -6.79 7.03 0.30
C GLU A 69 -7.50 8.36 0.12
N LYS A 70 -8.34 8.49 -0.93
CA LYS A 70 -9.13 9.69 -1.17
C LYS A 70 -10.10 9.99 -0.01
N ALA A 71 -10.73 8.95 0.54
CA ALA A 71 -11.67 9.13 1.64
C ALA A 71 -11.01 9.67 2.92
N ILE A 72 -9.70 9.45 3.13
CA ILE A 72 -8.95 10.05 4.23
C ILE A 72 -8.76 11.55 4.00
N THR A 73 -8.39 11.95 2.78
CA THR A 73 -8.20 13.37 2.45
C THR A 73 -9.51 14.15 2.45
N ASP A 74 -10.59 13.55 1.94
CA ASP A 74 -11.93 14.16 1.93
C ASP A 74 -12.47 14.39 3.36
N SER A 75 -12.05 13.59 4.35
CA SER A 75 -12.40 13.84 5.77
C SER A 75 -11.80 15.14 6.32
N GLY A 76 -10.84 15.77 5.62
CA GLY A 76 -10.26 17.05 5.98
C GLY A 76 -11.28 18.20 6.05
N ASP A 77 -12.30 18.17 5.18
CA ASP A 77 -13.32 19.23 5.10
C ASP A 77 -14.19 19.33 6.37
N ASN A 78 -14.19 18.29 7.20
CA ASN A 78 -15.02 18.20 8.40
C ASN A 78 -14.22 18.26 9.71
N LEU A 79 -12.91 18.58 9.66
CA LEU A 79 -12.06 18.62 10.84
C LEU A 79 -12.44 19.75 11.83
N ASP A 80 -12.96 20.86 11.33
CA ASP A 80 -13.22 22.06 12.14
C ASP A 80 -14.60 22.10 12.80
N THR A 81 -15.53 21.20 12.42
CA THR A 81 -16.93 21.22 12.89
C THR A 81 -17.26 19.95 13.67
N ALA A 82 -17.18 20.03 15.00
CA ALA A 82 -17.50 18.89 15.89
C ALA A 82 -19.00 18.54 15.94
N GLN A 83 -19.88 19.52 15.70
CA GLN A 83 -21.33 19.33 15.71
C GLN A 83 -22.00 20.29 14.71
N ALA A 84 -22.81 19.74 13.81
CA ALA A 84 -23.66 20.51 12.91
C ALA A 84 -25.12 20.07 13.11
N ALA A 85 -25.90 20.86 13.85
CA ALA A 85 -27.27 20.55 14.24
C ALA A 85 -27.39 19.20 14.98
N VAL A 86 -28.24 18.29 14.51
CA VAL A 86 -28.49 16.96 15.10
C VAL A 86 -27.40 15.94 14.74
N TRP A 87 -26.54 16.26 13.77
CA TRP A 87 -25.47 15.37 13.31
C TRP A 87 -24.23 15.51 14.19
N THR A 88 -23.82 14.39 14.80
CA THR A 88 -22.56 14.27 15.56
C THR A 88 -21.50 13.63 14.69
N HIS A 89 -20.37 14.31 14.51
CA HIS A 89 -19.22 13.80 13.77
C HIS A 89 -18.50 12.69 14.55
N ASN A 90 -17.89 11.71 13.87
CA ASN A 90 -17.03 10.72 14.51
C ASN A 90 -15.63 11.34 14.75
N PRO A 91 -15.24 11.66 15.98
CA PRO A 91 -13.94 12.29 16.26
C PRO A 91 -12.75 11.40 15.87
N ASN A 92 -12.98 10.11 15.65
CA ASN A 92 -11.96 9.14 15.26
C ASN A 92 -11.99 8.79 13.76
N GLU A 93 -12.80 9.46 12.95
CA GLU A 93 -13.03 9.08 11.55
C GLU A 93 -11.73 8.91 10.75
N VAL A 94 -10.86 9.92 10.77
CA VAL A 94 -9.58 9.90 10.06
C VAL A 94 -8.69 8.75 10.54
N ARG A 95 -8.65 8.52 11.85
CA ARG A 95 -7.88 7.41 12.46
C ARG A 95 -8.39 6.06 11.98
N ASP A 96 -9.70 5.85 12.03
CA ASP A 96 -10.32 4.58 11.71
C ASP A 96 -10.22 4.28 10.19
N ARG A 97 -10.39 5.32 9.34
CA ARG A 97 -10.14 5.23 7.88
C ARG A 97 -8.68 4.91 7.56
N THR A 98 -7.74 5.58 8.23
CA THR A 98 -6.29 5.31 8.06
C THR A 98 -5.94 3.88 8.47
N LYS A 99 -6.54 3.36 9.55
CA LYS A 99 -6.36 1.98 9.98
C LYS A 99 -6.87 0.99 8.94
N LEU A 100 -8.06 1.23 8.38
CA LEU A 100 -8.63 0.39 7.32
C LEU A 100 -7.77 0.42 6.05
N TYR A 101 -7.30 1.60 5.65
CA TYR A 101 -6.38 1.77 4.52
C TYR A 101 -5.08 0.98 4.70
N ASN A 102 -4.43 1.11 5.86
CA ASN A 102 -3.20 0.37 6.16
C ASN A 102 -3.42 -1.14 6.27
N GLN A 103 -4.56 -1.59 6.80
CA GLN A 103 -4.93 -3.00 6.79
C GLN A 103 -5.00 -3.52 5.35
N GLN A 104 -5.64 -2.77 4.45
CA GLN A 104 -5.83 -3.23 3.08
C GLN A 104 -4.54 -3.21 2.26
N ARG A 105 -3.63 -2.26 2.53
CA ARG A 105 -2.27 -2.28 1.97
C ARG A 105 -1.50 -3.54 2.41
N ARG A 106 -1.61 -3.94 3.68
CA ARG A 106 -0.96 -5.17 4.20
C ARG A 106 -1.57 -6.43 3.60
N SER A 107 -2.88 -6.48 3.40
CA SER A 107 -3.55 -7.56 2.68
C SER A 107 -3.04 -7.66 1.24
N PHE A 108 -2.83 -6.53 0.57
CA PHE A 108 -2.28 -6.49 -0.79
C PHE A 108 -0.82 -6.98 -0.85
N CYS A 109 0.04 -6.58 0.10
CA CYS A 109 1.38 -7.15 0.26
C CYS A 109 1.33 -8.69 0.41
N GLY A 110 0.40 -9.18 1.23
CA GLY A 110 0.17 -10.62 1.42
C GLY A 110 -0.23 -11.34 0.14
N PHE A 111 -1.15 -10.76 -0.65
CA PHE A 111 -1.52 -11.27 -1.97
C PHE A 111 -0.33 -11.34 -2.92
N LEU A 112 0.48 -10.29 -2.96
CA LEU A 112 1.69 -10.24 -3.78
C LEU A 112 2.81 -11.13 -3.25
N GLY A 113 2.70 -11.67 -2.03
CA GLY A 113 3.70 -12.47 -1.34
C GLY A 113 5.00 -11.71 -1.00
N ILE A 114 4.93 -10.38 -0.89
CA ILE A 114 6.06 -9.51 -0.56
C ILE A 114 5.83 -8.95 0.85
N PRO A 115 6.83 -8.87 1.72
CA PRO A 115 6.66 -8.25 3.04
C PRO A 115 6.28 -6.75 2.89
N PRO A 116 5.51 -6.17 3.82
CA PRO A 116 5.24 -4.74 3.81
C PRO A 116 6.53 -3.92 3.85
N GLY A 117 6.66 -2.94 2.95
CA GLY A 117 7.85 -2.12 2.83
C GLY A 117 8.02 -1.10 3.97
N PRO A 118 9.16 -0.39 4.00
CA PRO A 118 9.50 0.55 5.08
C PRO A 118 8.44 1.61 5.36
N ALA A 119 7.74 2.09 4.33
CA ALA A 119 6.68 3.11 4.47
C ALA A 119 5.36 2.56 5.07
N LEU A 120 5.26 1.26 5.33
CA LEU A 120 4.13 0.60 6.01
C LEU A 120 4.44 0.19 7.45
N GLY A 121 5.71 0.19 7.84
CA GLY A 121 6.13 -0.04 9.22
C GLY A 121 5.89 1.18 10.10
N ASP A 122 6.06 1.01 11.41
CA ASP A 122 6.03 2.12 12.39
C ASP A 122 7.30 2.99 12.34
N GLY A 123 7.97 3.05 11.17
CA GLY A 123 9.34 3.52 11.00
C GLY A 123 10.38 2.41 11.19
N VAL A 124 11.48 2.49 10.43
CA VAL A 124 12.63 1.56 10.48
C VAL A 124 13.49 1.74 11.74
N VAL A 125 13.25 2.78 12.54
CA VAL A 125 13.98 3.06 13.78
C VAL A 125 13.01 2.93 14.96
N ARG A 126 13.07 1.79 15.65
CA ARG A 126 12.55 1.69 17.02
C ARG A 126 13.74 1.89 17.96
N VAL A 127 13.82 3.05 18.61
CA VAL A 127 14.74 3.25 19.73
C VAL A 127 14.21 2.44 20.91
N GLY A 128 14.64 1.20 21.03
CA GLY A 128 14.49 0.43 22.26
C GLY A 128 15.44 0.99 23.31
N ARG A 129 14.93 1.40 24.47
CA ARG A 129 15.80 1.66 25.62
C ARG A 129 16.45 0.33 26.01
N ALA A 130 17.78 0.30 26.02
CA ALA A 130 18.57 -0.71 26.71
C ALA A 130 18.49 -0.48 28.22
#